data_AF-A0A0W8FJ60-F1
#
_entry.id   AF-A0A0W8FJ60-F1
#
_cell.length_a   1.000
_cell.length_b   1.000
_cell.length_c   1.000
_cell.angle_alpha   90.00
_cell.angle_beta   90.00
_cell.angle_gamma   90.00
#
_symmetry.space_group_name_H-M   'P 1'
#
loop_
_entity.id
_entity.type
_entity.pdbx_description
1 polymer ?
#
loop_
_entity_poly.entity_id
_entity_poly.type
_entity_poly.pdbx_seq_one_letter_code
_entity_poly.pdbx_strand_id
1 'polypeptide(L)'
;MLALHTRTDAYHDIWDRFSPAIGDYDDCEVILDAHHVATAIDGMVLYTGDYRHIIANRDLILSATRLHDVRYLGDRIGHRSLT
;
A
#
# COMPACT_ATOMS: atom_id res chain seq x y z
N MET A 1 16.55 -5.41 -4.33
CA MET A 1 16.48 -4.04 -3.80
C MET A 1 15.95 -3.12 -4.89
N LEU A 2 14.70 -2.68 -4.77
CA LEU A 2 14.19 -1.52 -5.51
C LEU A 2 13.67 -0.56 -4.44
N ALA A 3 14.36 0.57 -4.27
CA ALA A 3 14.04 1.59 -3.27
C ALA A 3 13.59 2.86 -3.98
N LEU A 4 12.49 3.46 -3.55
CA LEU A 4 12.11 4.82 -3.98
C LEU A 4 11.64 5.67 -2.80
N HIS A 5 12.54 5.83 -1.84
CA HIS A 5 12.38 6.76 -0.74
C HIS A 5 12.89 8.16 -1.13
N THR A 6 12.06 8.96 -1.81
CA THR A 6 12.21 10.44 -1.86
C THR A 6 11.22 11.14 -0.92
N ARG A 7 10.61 10.39 0.01
CA ARG A 7 9.77 10.95 1.05
C ARG A 7 10.61 11.82 1.99
N THR A 8 10.16 13.05 2.22
CA THR A 8 10.80 13.99 3.15
C THR A 8 10.31 13.84 4.58
N ASP A 9 9.21 13.11 4.78
CA ASP A 9 8.63 12.78 6.07
C ASP A 9 8.79 11.27 6.33
N ALA A 10 9.07 10.93 7.59
CA ALA A 10 9.23 9.56 8.06
C ALA A 10 7.91 8.88 8.41
N TYR A 11 6.82 9.63 8.62
CA TYR A 11 5.48 9.09 8.93
C TYR A 11 5.46 8.12 10.12
N HIS A 12 6.14 8.49 11.22
CA HIS A 12 6.26 7.65 12.41
C HIS A 12 4.90 7.19 12.99
N ASP A 13 3.88 8.04 12.90
CA ASP A 13 2.52 7.73 13.35
C ASP A 13 1.84 6.63 12.52
N ILE A 14 2.09 6.59 11.22
CA ILE A 14 1.62 5.53 10.31
C ILE A 14 2.45 4.26 10.53
N TRP A 15 3.77 4.42 10.67
CA TRP A 15 4.71 3.33 10.96
C TRP A 15 4.33 2.56 12.23
N ASP A 16 4.06 3.26 13.33
CA ASP A 16 3.73 2.66 14.63
C ASP A 16 2.42 1.86 14.57
N ARG A 17 1.52 2.21 13.65
CA ARG A 17 0.28 1.44 13.41
C ARG A 17 0.51 0.21 12.55
N PHE A 18 1.41 0.30 11.56
CA PHE A 18 1.61 -0.77 10.59
C PHE A 18 2.61 -1.82 11.05
N SER A 19 3.76 -1.42 11.59
CA SER A 19 4.82 -2.34 12.00
C SER A 19 4.38 -3.51 12.92
N PRO A 20 3.41 -3.37 13.85
CA PRO A 20 2.94 -4.53 14.62
C PRO A 20 1.96 -5.44 13.88
N ALA A 21 1.27 -4.95 12.83
CA ALA A 21 0.20 -5.67 12.12
C ALA A 21 0.65 -6.24 10.76
N ILE A 22 1.50 -5.50 10.06
CA ILE A 22 2.11 -5.83 8.78
C ILE A 22 3.53 -6.25 9.13
N GLY A 23 3.68 -7.52 9.52
CA GLY A 23 4.91 -8.08 10.11
C GLY A 23 6.11 -8.20 9.17
N ASP A 24 6.12 -7.43 8.08
CA ASP A 24 7.19 -7.33 7.10
C ASP A 24 7.56 -5.85 6.92
N TYR A 25 8.86 -5.56 7.10
CA TYR A 25 9.41 -4.21 7.04
C TYR A 25 9.26 -3.61 5.64
N ASP A 26 9.51 -4.40 4.59
CA ASP A 26 9.50 -3.91 3.21
C ASP A 26 8.06 -3.57 2.78
N ASP A 27 7.08 -4.35 3.23
CA ASP A 27 5.67 -4.05 2.99
C ASP A 27 5.23 -2.73 3.64
N CYS A 28 5.68 -2.45 4.87
CA CYS A 28 5.44 -1.18 5.53
C CYS A 28 6.03 0.00 4.73
N GLU A 29 7.27 -0.14 4.26
CA GLU A 29 7.95 0.90 3.48
C GLU A 29 7.23 1.17 2.15
N VAL A 30 6.78 0.13 1.44
CA VAL A 30 5.99 0.27 0.20
C VAL A 30 4.71 1.06 0.44
N ILE A 31 4.03 0.80 1.56
CA ILE A 31 2.78 1.50 1.89
C ILE A 31 3.08 2.96 2.24
N LEU A 32 4.16 3.25 2.97
CA LEU A 32 4.57 4.63 3.29
C LEU A 32 4.95 5.42 2.04
N ASP A 33 5.63 4.81 1.08
CA ASP A 33 5.95 5.46 -0.19
C ASP A 33 4.69 5.72 -1.01
N ALA A 34 3.77 4.75 -1.04
CA ALA A 34 2.47 4.92 -1.69
C ALA A 34 1.65 6.03 -1.02
N HIS A 35 1.66 6.11 0.31
CA HIS A 35 1.05 7.22 1.05
C HIS A 35 1.66 8.56 0.64
N HIS A 36 2.99 8.64 0.58
CA HIS A 36 3.68 9.88 0.23
C HIS A 36 3.26 10.39 -1.15
N VAL A 37 3.21 9.52 -2.16
CA VAL A 37 2.73 9.89 -3.50
C VAL A 37 1.25 10.31 -3.46
N ALA A 38 0.42 9.63 -2.67
CA ALA A 38 -1.00 9.96 -2.51
C ALA A 38 -1.24 11.32 -1.83
N THR A 39 -0.22 11.92 -1.18
CA THR A 39 -0.35 13.29 -0.68
C THR A 39 -0.42 14.33 -1.79
N ALA A 40 0.13 14.01 -2.97
CA ALA A 40 0.21 14.88 -4.14
C ALA A 40 -0.80 14.50 -5.25
N ILE A 41 -1.34 13.28 -5.23
CA ILE A 41 -2.24 12.77 -6.27
C ILE A 41 -3.52 12.23 -5.62
N ASP A 42 -4.63 12.92 -5.86
CA ASP A 42 -5.94 12.45 -5.42
C ASP A 42 -6.37 11.18 -6.17
N GLY A 43 -7.08 10.29 -5.49
CA GLY A 43 -7.61 9.07 -6.10
C GLY A 43 -6.56 7.97 -6.33
N MET A 44 -5.39 8.05 -5.70
CA MET A 44 -4.33 7.05 -5.86
C MET A 44 -4.76 5.66 -5.38
N VAL A 45 -4.57 4.64 -6.23
CA VAL A 45 -4.86 3.23 -5.93
C VAL A 45 -3.56 2.43 -5.93
N LEU A 46 -3.28 1.72 -4.83
CA LEU A 46 -2.16 0.79 -4.74
C LEU A 46 -2.58 -0.59 -5.28
N TYR A 47 -1.94 -1.05 -6.35
CA TYR A 47 -2.08 -2.42 -6.84
C TYR A 47 -0.93 -3.28 -6.34
N THR A 48 -1.24 -4.42 -5.72
CA THR A 48 -0.24 -5.32 -5.14
C THR A 48 -0.52 -6.79 -5.46
N GLY A 49 0.55 -7.57 -5.59
CA GLY A 49 0.50 -9.03 -5.61
C GLY A 49 0.59 -9.65 -4.21
N ASP A 50 0.85 -8.85 -3.18
CA ASP A 50 0.96 -9.34 -1.81
C ASP A 50 -0.42 -9.49 -1.17
N TYR A 51 -0.94 -10.71 -1.23
CA TYR A 51 -2.19 -11.06 -0.57
C TYR A 51 -2.06 -11.16 0.96
N ARG A 52 -0.89 -11.59 1.46
CA ARG A 52 -0.72 -12.05 2.84
C ARG A 52 -0.53 -10.92 3.83
N HIS A 53 0.19 -9.89 3.44
CA HIS A 53 0.56 -8.78 4.31
C HIS A 53 -0.19 -7.50 3.91
N ILE A 54 -0.20 -7.15 2.61
CA ILE A 54 -0.81 -5.89 2.18
C ILE A 54 -2.33 -6.03 2.06
N ILE A 55 -2.85 -6.97 1.24
CA ILE A 55 -4.30 -7.11 1.06
C ILE A 55 -5.00 -7.53 2.36
N ALA A 56 -4.40 -8.43 3.14
CA ALA A 56 -4.95 -8.84 4.44
C ALA A 56 -5.13 -7.66 5.42
N ASN A 57 -4.33 -6.61 5.29
CA ASN A 57 -4.39 -5.40 6.13
C ASN A 57 -5.01 -4.19 5.41
N ARG A 58 -5.75 -4.41 4.31
CA ARG A 58 -6.33 -3.33 3.47
C ARG A 58 -7.06 -2.26 4.27
N ASP A 59 -7.94 -2.65 5.19
CA ASP A 59 -8.78 -1.68 5.91
C ASP A 59 -7.95 -0.82 6.88
N LEU A 60 -6.94 -1.42 7.53
CA LEU A 60 -5.98 -0.70 8.35
C LEU A 60 -5.20 0.31 7.49
N ILE A 61 -4.72 -0.11 6.32
CA ILE A 61 -3.98 0.76 5.38
C ILE A 61 -4.85 1.95 4.94
N LEU A 62 -6.09 1.72 4.55
CA LEU A 62 -7.01 2.78 4.11
C LEU A 62 -7.42 3.72 5.25
N SER A 63 -7.47 3.23 6.48
CA SER A 63 -7.79 4.06 7.65
C SER A 63 -6.67 5.03 8.05
N ALA A 64 -5.44 4.73 7.64
CA ALA A 64 -4.24 5.45 8.08
C ALA A 64 -3.47 6.12 6.94
N THR A 65 -3.88 5.95 5.68
CA THR A 65 -3.20 6.56 4.52
C THR A 65 -4.13 7.46 3.69
N ARG A 66 -3.54 8.21 2.76
CA ARG A 66 -4.27 8.99 1.75
C ARG A 66 -4.63 8.17 0.51
N LEU A 67 -4.37 6.86 0.51
CA LEU A 67 -4.75 5.98 -0.60
C LEU A 67 -6.27 5.95 -0.72
N HIS A 68 -6.76 6.03 -1.95
CA HIS A 68 -8.17 5.86 -2.24
C HIS A 68 -8.59 4.39 -2.14
N ASP A 69 -7.72 3.48 -2.60
CA ASP A 69 -7.99 2.06 -2.59
C ASP A 69 -6.69 1.23 -2.61
N VAL A 70 -6.77 -0.02 -2.16
CA VAL A 70 -5.73 -1.03 -2.29
C VAL A 70 -6.34 -2.27 -2.94
N ARG A 71 -5.76 -2.73 -4.05
CA ARG A 71 -6.34 -3.78 -4.90
C ARG A 71 -5.36 -4.91 -5.18
N TYR A 72 -5.87 -6.12 -5.18
CA TYR A 72 -5.09 -7.31 -5.52
C TYR A 72 -4.93 -7.43 -7.04
N LEU A 73 -3.70 -7.73 -7.49
CA LEU A 73 -3.42 -7.94 -8.92
C LEU A 73 -4.13 -9.17 -9.48
N GLY A 74 -4.36 -10.21 -8.67
CA GLY A 74 -5.06 -11.43 -9.12
C GLY A 74 -6.49 -11.18 -9.59
N ASP A 75 -7.18 -10.18 -9.02
CA ASP A 75 -8.56 -9.83 -9.41
C ASP A 75 -8.66 -9.29 -10.83
N ARG A 76 -7.57 -8.71 -11.35
CA ARG A 76 -7.48 -8.18 -12.72
C ARG A 76 -7.20 -9.26 -13.76
N ILE A 77 -6.56 -10.36 -13.37
CA ILE A 77 -6.22 -11.46 -14.29
C ILE A 77 -7.48 -12.26 -14.64
N GLY A 78 -8.45 -12.37 -13.71
CA GLY A 78 -9.75 -13.01 -13.96
C GLY A 78 -10.68 -12.27 -14.94
N HIS A 79 -10.43 -10.99 -15.24
CA HIS A 79 -11.20 -10.20 -16.21
C HIS A 79 -10.67 -10.27 -17.65
N ARG A 80 -9.64 -11.10 -17.91
CA ARG A 80 -9.05 -11.28 -19.24
C ARG A 80 -9.49 -12.55 -19.98
N SER A 81 -10.55 -13.20 -19.52
CA SER A 81 -11.30 -14.20 -20.30
C SER A 81 -12.72 -13.70 -20.48
N LEU A 82 -12.99 -13.14 -21.66
CA LEU A 82 -14.27 -13.09 -22.40
C LEU A 82 -14.16 -11.99 -23.48
N THR A 83 -13.34 -12.24 -24.50
CA THR A 83 -13.51 -11.80 -25.90
C THR A 83 -12.73 -12.75 -26.78
#